data_AF-A0A398BS43-F1
#
_entry.id   AF-A0A398BS43-F1
#
_cell.length_a   1.000
_cell.length_b   1.000
_cell.length_c   1.000
_cell.angle_alpha   90.00
_cell.angle_beta   90.00
_cell.angle_gamma   90.00
#
_symmetry.space_group_name_H-M   'P 1'
#
loop_
_entity.id
_entity.type
_entity.pdbx_description
1 polymer ?
#
loop_
_entity_poly.entity_id
_entity_poly.type
_entity_poly.pdbx_seq_one_letter_code
_entity_poly.pdbx_strand_id
1 'polypeptide(L)'
;MATEAALRVLNRLAMIRQILLSGDLLALAEQENLLRQELQGAVGALTPKERARLQGQARENETLLNATRCGIRSALRRMAEIRAAATAFGTYDDAGKRQDLPHRASGVNRLF
;
A
#
# COMPACT_ATOMS: atom_id res chain seq x y z
N MET A 1 -34.90 4.57 -8.03
CA MET A 1 -34.18 5.78 -7.56
C MET A 1 -33.27 5.34 -6.44
N ALA A 2 -31.97 5.67 -6.49
CA ALA A 2 -31.07 5.35 -5.38
C ALA A 2 -31.32 6.33 -4.23
N THR A 3 -31.29 5.82 -3.01
CA THR A 3 -31.36 6.63 -1.80
C THR A 3 -30.17 7.59 -1.75
N GLU A 4 -30.38 8.76 -1.17
CA GLU A 4 -29.33 9.76 -1.02
C GLU A 4 -28.16 9.21 -0.20
N ALA A 5 -28.47 8.41 0.83
CA ALA A 5 -27.48 7.69 1.62
C ALA A 5 -26.64 6.72 0.78
N ALA A 6 -27.26 5.93 -0.11
CA ALA A 6 -26.52 5.05 -1.01
C ALA A 6 -25.60 5.84 -1.97
N LEU A 7 -26.07 6.98 -2.49
CA LEU A 7 -25.27 7.84 -3.37
C LEU A 7 -24.03 8.39 -2.66
N ARG A 8 -24.15 8.84 -1.40
CA ARG A 8 -23.00 9.33 -0.63
C ARG A 8 -21.94 8.24 -0.44
N VAL A 9 -22.35 7.03 -0.07
CA VAL A 9 -21.42 5.90 0.09
C VAL A 9 -20.78 5.51 -1.25
N LEU A 10 -21.56 5.44 -2.34
CA LEU A 10 -21.03 5.16 -3.69
C LEU A 10 -19.97 6.19 -4.11
N ASN A 11 -20.23 7.48 -3.87
CA ASN A 11 -19.28 8.54 -4.19
C ASN A 11 -17.99 8.43 -3.38
N ARG A 12 -18.08 8.03 -2.10
CA ARG A 12 -16.89 7.77 -1.27
C ARG A 12 -16.08 6.58 -1.78
N LEU A 13 -16.73 5.48 -2.15
CA LEU A 13 -16.05 4.33 -2.76
C LEU A 13 -15.37 4.71 -4.09
N ALA A 14 -15.99 5.57 -4.89
CA ALA A 14 -15.38 6.09 -6.12
C ALA A 14 -14.15 6.97 -5.85
N MET A 15 -14.21 7.86 -4.84
CA MET A 15 -13.04 8.66 -4.43
C MET A 15 -11.89 7.79 -3.93
N ILE A 16 -12.17 6.78 -3.11
CA ILE A 16 -11.17 5.81 -2.64
C ILE A 16 -10.50 5.12 -3.84
N ARG A 17 -11.27 4.71 -4.84
CA ARG A 17 -10.72 4.12 -6.07
C ARG A 17 -9.74 5.07 -6.76
N GLN A 18 -10.10 6.34 -6.92
CA GLN A 18 -9.24 7.32 -7.58
C GLN A 18 -7.94 7.55 -6.82
N ILE A 19 -8.00 7.60 -5.48
CA ILE A 19 -6.84 7.73 -4.60
C ILE A 19 -5.91 6.52 -4.70
N LEU A 20 -6.48 5.31 -4.74
CA LEU A 20 -5.70 4.08 -4.93
C LEU A 20 -4.99 4.05 -6.28
N LEU A 21 -5.64 4.55 -7.33
CA LEU A 21 -5.06 4.65 -8.67
C LEU A 21 -4.00 5.76 -8.78
N SER A 22 -4.15 6.87 -8.05
CA SER A 22 -3.14 7.94 -8.02
C SER A 22 -1.95 7.60 -7.13
N GLY A 23 -2.09 6.63 -6.22
CA GLY A 23 -1.05 6.25 -5.26
C GLY A 23 -0.91 7.21 -4.09
N ASP A 24 -1.88 8.11 -3.87
CA ASP A 24 -1.89 9.05 -2.74
C ASP A 24 -2.36 8.36 -1.44
N LEU A 25 -1.45 7.60 -0.83
CA LEU A 25 -1.76 6.81 0.36
C LEU A 25 -2.09 7.68 1.60
N LEU A 26 -1.67 8.95 1.61
CA LEU A 26 -1.98 9.87 2.71
C LEU A 26 -3.45 10.27 2.67
N ALA A 27 -3.95 10.64 1.50
CA ALA A 27 -5.36 10.98 1.30
C ALA A 27 -6.31 9.80 1.59
N LEU A 28 -5.83 8.57 1.46
CA LEU A 28 -6.62 7.36 1.74
C LEU A 28 -7.06 7.27 3.22
N ALA A 29 -6.19 7.66 4.15
CA ALA A 29 -6.47 7.59 5.59
C ALA A 29 -7.63 8.52 5.98
N GLU A 30 -7.71 9.70 5.37
CA GLU A 30 -8.80 10.65 5.59
C GLU A 30 -10.14 10.11 5.07
N GLN A 31 -10.13 9.42 3.93
CA GLN A 31 -11.35 8.85 3.35
C GLN A 31 -11.92 7.68 4.15
N GLU A 32 -11.10 6.94 4.92
CA GLU A 32 -11.60 5.83 5.75
C GLU A 32 -12.59 6.34 6.80
N ASN A 33 -12.25 7.43 7.49
CA ASN A 33 -13.10 8.01 8.52
C ASN A 33 -14.42 8.52 7.95
N LEU A 34 -14.36 9.20 6.81
CA LEU A 34 -15.55 9.73 6.12
C LEU A 34 -16.45 8.60 5.61
N LEU A 35 -15.88 7.54 5.03
CA LEU A 35 -16.65 6.38 4.59
C LEU A 35 -17.37 5.72 5.76
N ARG A 36 -16.70 5.58 6.92
CA ARG A 36 -17.30 4.99 8.12
C ARG A 36 -18.50 5.78 8.61
N GLN A 37 -18.41 7.11 8.61
CA GLN A 37 -19.52 7.99 8.99
C GLN A 37 -20.71 7.86 8.03
N GLU A 38 -20.47 7.87 6.72
CA GLU A 38 -21.54 7.70 5.71
C GLU A 38 -22.21 6.33 5.80
N LEU A 39 -21.43 5.27 6.07
CA LEU A 39 -21.97 3.93 6.27
C LEU A 39 -22.86 3.85 7.51
N GLN A 40 -22.46 4.47 8.62
CA GLN A 40 -23.28 4.55 9.84
C GLN A 40 -24.59 5.29 9.58
N GLY A 41 -24.55 6.41 8.86
CA GLY A 41 -25.74 7.16 8.46
C GLY A 41 -26.64 6.44 7.46
N ALA A 42 -26.11 5.46 6.73
CA ALA A 42 -26.85 4.66 5.76
C ALA A 42 -27.47 3.37 6.35
N VAL A 43 -27.16 3.03 7.61
CA VAL A 43 -27.70 1.82 8.26
C VAL A 43 -29.23 1.90 8.30
N GLY A 44 -29.89 0.83 7.84
CA GLY A 44 -31.35 0.75 7.79
C GLY A 44 -32.02 1.47 6.61
N ALA A 45 -31.33 2.39 5.94
CA ALA A 45 -31.84 3.12 4.78
C ALA A 45 -31.59 2.40 3.44
N LEU A 46 -30.67 1.43 3.41
CA LEU A 46 -30.23 0.77 2.18
C LEU A 46 -31.13 -0.40 1.78
N THR A 47 -31.57 -0.38 0.52
CA THR A 47 -32.26 -1.52 -0.11
C THR A 47 -31.27 -2.67 -0.40
N PRO A 48 -31.75 -3.92 -0.57
CA PRO A 48 -30.90 -5.05 -0.94
C PRO A 48 -30.09 -4.82 -2.23
N LYS A 49 -30.72 -4.17 -3.23
CA LYS A 49 -30.07 -3.86 -4.52
C LYS A 49 -28.93 -2.86 -4.36
N GLU A 50 -29.09 -1.85 -3.52
CA GLU A 50 -28.04 -0.87 -3.23
C GLU A 50 -26.90 -1.50 -2.46
N ARG A 51 -27.20 -2.36 -1.47
CA ARG A 51 -26.18 -3.12 -0.74
C ARG A 51 -25.32 -3.97 -1.67
N ALA A 52 -25.95 -4.70 -2.60
CA ALA A 52 -25.21 -5.50 -3.58
C ALA A 52 -24.29 -4.64 -4.47
N ARG A 53 -24.76 -3.45 -4.88
CA ARG A 53 -23.96 -2.51 -5.67
C ARG A 53 -22.77 -1.96 -4.88
N LEU A 54 -22.98 -1.55 -3.63
CA LEU A 54 -21.92 -1.07 -2.73
C LEU A 54 -20.87 -2.16 -2.48
N GLN A 55 -21.30 -3.39 -2.25
CA GLN A 55 -20.41 -4.54 -2.08
C GLN A 55 -19.57 -4.80 -3.34
N GLY A 56 -20.15 -4.65 -4.53
CA GLY A 56 -19.40 -4.76 -5.80
C GLY A 56 -18.24 -3.78 -5.86
N GLN A 57 -18.49 -2.49 -5.64
CA GLN A 57 -17.43 -1.47 -5.64
C GLN A 57 -16.42 -1.67 -4.51
N ALA A 58 -16.87 -2.08 -3.32
CA ALA A 58 -15.97 -2.36 -2.21
C ALA A 58 -14.98 -3.49 -2.55
N ARG A 59 -15.44 -4.55 -3.21
CA ARG A 59 -14.58 -5.67 -3.66
C ARG A 59 -13.55 -5.25 -4.71
N GLU A 60 -13.95 -4.40 -5.66
CA GLU A 60 -13.03 -3.83 -6.64
C GLU A 60 -11.92 -3.03 -5.94
N ASN A 61 -12.30 -2.19 -4.98
CA ASN A 61 -11.35 -1.39 -4.20
C ASN A 61 -10.44 -2.25 -3.32
N GLU A 62 -10.96 -3.31 -2.71
CA GLU A 62 -10.17 -4.29 -1.95
C GLU A 62 -9.10 -4.96 -2.83
N THR A 63 -9.46 -5.30 -4.06
CA THR A 63 -8.52 -5.86 -5.03
C THR A 63 -7.38 -4.88 -5.34
N LEU A 64 -7.72 -3.61 -5.56
CA LEU A 64 -6.73 -2.55 -5.78
C LEU A 64 -5.83 -2.33 -4.56
N LEU A 65 -6.41 -2.27 -3.35
CA LEU A 65 -5.67 -2.16 -2.09
C LEU A 65 -4.66 -3.30 -1.92
N ASN A 66 -5.05 -4.52 -2.24
CA ASN A 66 -4.17 -5.68 -2.17
C ASN A 66 -3.01 -5.57 -3.17
N ALA A 67 -3.27 -5.12 -4.40
CA ALA A 67 -2.25 -4.87 -5.39
C ALA A 67 -1.27 -3.77 -4.92
N THR A 68 -1.79 -2.65 -4.42
CA THR A 68 -1.00 -1.54 -3.85
C THR A 68 -0.11 -2.02 -2.70
N ARG A 69 -0.64 -2.85 -1.80
CA ARG A 69 0.14 -3.45 -0.70
C ARG A 69 1.30 -4.31 -1.19
N CYS A 70 1.13 -5.04 -2.30
CA CYS A 70 2.23 -5.77 -2.93
C CYS A 70 3.27 -4.83 -3.52
N GLY A 71 2.84 -3.76 -4.21
CA GLY A 71 3.72 -2.72 -4.74
C GLY A 71 4.56 -2.05 -3.66
N ILE A 72 3.95 -1.64 -2.54
CA ILE A 72 4.66 -1.03 -1.39
C ILE A 72 5.71 -1.99 -0.83
N ARG A 73 5.38 -3.28 -0.66
CA ARG A 73 6.34 -4.27 -0.17
C ARG A 73 7.54 -4.43 -1.11
N SER A 74 7.30 -4.45 -2.42
CA SER A 74 8.38 -4.48 -3.42
C SER A 74 9.25 -3.22 -3.37
N ALA A 75 8.65 -2.03 -3.21
CA ALA A 75 9.39 -0.79 -3.07
C ALA A 75 10.26 -0.77 -1.79
N LEU A 76 9.70 -1.19 -0.65
CA LEU A 76 10.44 -1.31 0.62
C LEU A 76 11.61 -2.28 0.51
N ARG A 77 11.41 -3.43 -0.14
CA ARG A 77 12.48 -4.38 -0.43
C ARG A 77 13.58 -3.73 -1.28
N ARG A 78 13.21 -3.01 -2.33
CA ARG A 78 14.17 -2.32 -3.19
C ARG A 78 14.96 -1.25 -2.43
N MET A 79 14.30 -0.49 -1.55
CA MET A 79 14.98 0.47 -0.67
C MET A 79 15.96 -0.22 0.29
N ALA A 80 15.60 -1.39 0.83
CA ALA A 80 16.50 -2.17 1.67
C ALA A 80 17.73 -2.68 0.90
N GLU A 81 17.55 -3.14 -0.34
CA GLU A 81 18.64 -3.54 -1.24
C GLU A 81 19.58 -2.37 -1.54
N ILE A 82 19.03 -1.18 -1.83
CA ILE A 82 19.82 0.04 -2.07
C ILE A 82 20.63 0.41 -0.81
N ARG A 83 20.00 0.36 0.37
CA ARG A 83 20.70 0.62 1.65
C ARG A 83 21.81 -0.40 1.90
N ALA A 84 21.55 -1.68 1.64
CA ALA A 84 22.54 -2.74 1.78
C ALA A 84 23.73 -2.53 0.84
N ALA A 85 23.47 -2.23 -0.44
CA ALA A 85 24.52 -1.94 -1.41
C ALA A 85 25.36 -0.70 -1.05
N ALA A 86 24.75 0.29 -0.39
CA ALA A 86 25.46 1.47 0.11
C ALA A 86 26.42 1.14 1.28
N THR A 87 26.18 0.07 2.04
CA THR A 87 27.02 -0.31 3.19
C THR A 87 28.01 -1.42 2.86
N ALA A 88 27.61 -2.42 2.07
CA ALA A 88 28.44 -3.55 1.68
C ALA A 88 27.98 -4.20 0.36
N PHE A 89 28.94 -4.71 -0.42
CA PHE A 89 28.67 -5.55 -1.58
C PHE A 89 28.56 -7.01 -1.15
N GLY A 90 27.40 -7.63 -1.34
CA GLY A 90 27.28 -9.08 -1.19
C GLY A 90 28.01 -9.80 -2.32
N THR A 91 29.05 -10.55 -2.00
CA THR A 91 29.75 -11.45 -2.91
C THR A 91 29.53 -12.90 -2.48
N TYR A 92 29.83 -13.86 -3.35
CA TYR A 92 29.83 -15.28 -2.99
C TYR A 92 31.27 -15.76 -2.91
N ASP A 93 31.59 -16.60 -1.93
CA ASP A 93 32.87 -17.32 -1.89
C ASP A 93 32.88 -18.50 -2.87
N ASP A 94 34.05 -19.14 -3.00
CA ASP A 94 34.26 -20.28 -3.91
C ASP A 94 33.41 -21.51 -3.53
N ALA A 95 32.83 -21.53 -2.32
CA ALA A 95 31.88 -22.54 -1.86
C ALA A 95 30.40 -22.15 -2.09
N GLY A 96 30.15 -21.00 -2.74
CA GLY A 96 28.82 -20.48 -3.03
C GLY A 96 28.09 -19.87 -1.83
N LYS A 97 28.79 -19.60 -0.71
CA LYS A 97 28.19 -18.92 0.44
C LYS A 97 28.27 -17.42 0.27
N ARG A 98 27.19 -16.73 0.61
CA ARG A 98 27.12 -15.27 0.57
C ARG A 98 27.99 -14.67 1.69
N GLN A 99 28.88 -13.76 1.32
CA GLN A 99 29.70 -12.93 2.20
C GLN A 99 29.45 -11.45 1.88
N ASP A 100 29.40 -10.58 2.87
CA ASP A 100 29.21 -9.13 2.65
C ASP A 100 30.57 -8.41 2.75
N LEU A 101 31.01 -7.75 1.67
CA LEU A 101 32.23 -6.93 1.59
C LEU A 101 31.90 -5.46 1.87
N PRO A 102 32.37 -4.84 2.97
CA PRO A 102 32.07 -3.44 3.28
C PRO A 102 32.62 -2.46 2.22
N HIS A 103 31.90 -1.35 1.96
CA HIS A 103 32.16 -0.43 0.84
C HIS A 103 33.47 0.41 0.95
N ARG A 104 34.19 0.40 2.08
CA ARG A 104 35.58 0.87 2.13
C ARG A 104 36.35 0.30 3.31
N ALA A 105 37.62 -0.01 3.03
CA ALA A 105 38.59 -0.63 3.91
C ALA A 105 38.64 0.01 5.30
N SER A 106 38.64 -0.82 6.34
CA SER A 106 39.19 -0.42 7.64
C SER A 106 40.52 0.29 7.38
N GLY A 107 40.62 1.53 7.84
CA GLY A 107 41.77 2.38 7.62
C GLY A 107 43.06 1.66 8.03
N VAL A 108 44.08 1.82 7.18
CA VAL A 108 45.45 2.14 7.57
C VAL A 108 45.82 1.68 8.99
N ASN A 109 46.31 0.44 9.11
CA ASN A 109 47.30 0.14 10.12
C ASN A 109 48.66 0.08 9.42
N ARG A 110 49.25 1.26 9.13
CA ARG A 110 50.70 1.34 8.96
C ARG A 110 51.29 1.39 10.36
N LEU A 111 51.45 0.22 10.95
CA LEU A 111 52.50 0.01 11.93
C LEU A 111 53.65 -0.67 11.18
N PHE A 112 54.84 -0.15 11.45
CA PHE A 112 56.18 -0.47 10.92
C PHE A 112 56.55 0.25 9.61
#